data_AF-A0A165TAU2-F1
#
_entry.id   AF-A0A165TAU2-F1
#
_cell.length_a   1.000
_cell.length_b   1.000
_cell.length_c   1.000
_cell.angle_alpha   90.00
_cell.angle_beta   90.00
_cell.angle_gamma   90.00
#
_symmetry.space_group_name_H-M   'P 1'
#
loop_
_entity.id
_entity.type
_entity.pdbx_description
1 polymer ?
#
loop_
_entity_poly.entity_id
_entity_poly.type
_entity_poly.pdbx_seq_one_letter_code
_entity_poly.pdbx_strand_id
1 'polypeptide(L)'
;MDPTPAPAGQSNSPVDQPHLVSLVLQSKKALQHGEALCSRASIVSSRSAQTAVDVMSLDAKVQWIKNAALEQLKMAAHVARIIEQKRTELERAAQEWDALRSQRTDALDSILETLGSQVVPPDFHTTPSSDVSPFGIPQDSDEERDTGDLRPGTSPTDTVRNVSRYAAPRANGVQKDRGSWKTLRDFVDERAIDDMLDRVESDRTALDTLFARTADHPKYLVASIAAIEDDMPARTSLPPFDSVFTAQEDTKGKMAAHLESLAAHYEQMSNILQDHGAGEEFSEDDLREMNRDTEELPAILSELEQHIEAIDDTHEQLLSAKRGAEQHIETLRRTLDDLDELGSIMTDMLEQQEAVEAESTEHLNLLHDHLVAIEDLHHRYTSYEYSFNMLLLELARRHRYREDAEHLASHTSSRRWTAILIDEHTEELQQREGFKAAHGLYLPDDVCLFVQNAPTRWTIVPQDEEQVEVLPGLDSDLLNKACLL
;
A
#
# COMPACT_ATOMS: atom_id res chain seq x y z
N MET A 1 24.05 -63.45 134.28
CA MET A 1 23.41 -63.66 132.97
C MET A 1 23.98 -62.62 132.02
N ASP A 2 24.92 -63.08 131.22
CA ASP A 2 25.17 -62.82 129.79
C ASP A 2 24.31 -61.80 129.00
N PRO A 3 24.79 -61.34 127.82
CA PRO A 3 25.03 -59.93 127.48
C PRO A 3 24.18 -59.46 126.29
N THR A 4 24.25 -58.20 125.88
CA THR A 4 23.87 -57.82 124.50
C THR A 4 24.56 -56.54 124.03
N PRO A 5 25.01 -56.47 122.76
CA PRO A 5 25.92 -55.46 122.25
C PRO A 5 25.22 -54.36 121.45
N ALA A 6 25.92 -53.24 121.30
CA ALA A 6 25.60 -52.19 120.32
C ALA A 6 25.84 -52.70 118.89
N PRO A 7 24.98 -52.36 117.92
CA PRO A 7 25.32 -52.50 116.52
C PRO A 7 25.99 -51.22 116.01
N ALA A 8 27.15 -51.41 115.40
CA ALA A 8 27.69 -50.52 114.38
C ALA A 8 27.17 -50.98 113.00
N GLY A 9 26.96 -50.01 112.09
CA GLY A 9 27.04 -50.22 110.65
C GLY A 9 25.73 -50.53 109.89
N GLN A 10 25.34 -49.60 109.02
CA GLN A 10 24.77 -49.80 107.67
C GLN A 10 24.79 -48.41 107.00
N SER A 11 25.91 -47.99 106.38
CA SER A 11 26.36 -48.31 105.01
C SER A 11 25.32 -47.98 103.93
N ASN A 12 25.46 -46.77 103.41
CA ASN A 12 25.34 -46.34 102.02
C ASN A 12 24.42 -47.16 101.10
N SER A 13 23.34 -46.50 100.72
CA SER A 13 22.49 -46.78 99.57
C SER A 13 23.29 -46.84 98.25
N PRO A 14 23.12 -47.88 97.42
CA PRO A 14 23.71 -47.97 96.08
C PRO A 14 22.72 -47.54 94.98
N VAL A 15 22.00 -46.41 95.18
CA VAL A 15 20.88 -46.01 94.30
C VAL A 15 21.27 -44.95 93.25
N ASP A 16 22.42 -44.26 93.40
CA ASP A 16 22.77 -43.11 92.55
C ASP A 16 23.52 -43.46 91.25
N GLN A 17 24.15 -44.63 91.15
CA GLN A 17 24.86 -45.09 89.95
C GLN A 17 24.01 -45.19 88.66
N PRO A 18 22.79 -45.77 88.65
CA PRO A 18 21.99 -45.88 87.42
C PRO A 18 21.50 -44.53 86.88
N HIS A 19 21.39 -43.52 87.75
CA HIS A 19 20.90 -42.20 87.40
C HIS A 19 21.97 -41.39 86.63
N LEU A 20 23.21 -41.35 87.12
CA LEU A 20 24.31 -40.62 86.47
C LEU A 20 24.63 -41.20 85.08
N VAL A 21 24.63 -42.52 84.94
CA VAL A 21 24.80 -43.20 83.64
C VAL A 21 23.68 -42.84 82.67
N SER A 22 22.44 -42.70 83.16
CA SER A 22 21.30 -42.27 82.35
C SER A 22 21.46 -40.83 81.84
N LEU A 23 21.93 -39.91 82.68
CA LEU A 23 22.17 -38.51 82.29
C LEU A 23 23.27 -38.39 81.22
N VAL A 24 24.39 -39.11 81.39
CA VAL A 24 25.47 -39.16 80.39
C VAL A 24 24.99 -39.75 79.07
N LEU A 25 24.14 -40.77 79.12
CA LEU A 25 23.58 -41.38 77.92
C LEU A 25 22.60 -40.43 77.22
N GLN A 26 21.82 -39.66 77.97
CA GLN A 26 20.92 -38.63 77.46
C GLN A 26 21.71 -37.47 76.83
N SER A 27 22.76 -36.97 77.48
CA SER A 27 23.62 -35.92 76.93
C SER A 27 24.35 -36.38 75.66
N LYS A 28 24.85 -37.63 75.64
CA LYS A 28 25.44 -38.23 74.44
C LYS A 28 24.44 -38.30 73.28
N LYS A 29 23.21 -38.75 73.56
CA LYS A 29 22.15 -38.86 72.55
C LYS A 29 21.75 -37.48 72.02
N ALA A 30 21.68 -36.47 72.89
CA ALA A 30 21.40 -35.09 72.49
C ALA A 30 22.52 -34.52 71.61
N LEU A 31 23.80 -34.73 71.98
CA LEU A 31 24.94 -34.32 71.17
C LEU A 31 24.92 -34.98 69.78
N GLN A 32 24.74 -36.30 69.70
CA GLN A 32 24.65 -37.02 68.42
C GLN A 32 23.49 -36.53 67.55
N HIS A 33 22.35 -36.20 68.16
CA HIS A 33 21.22 -35.60 67.45
C HIS A 33 21.61 -34.22 66.91
N GLY A 34 22.19 -33.35 67.76
CA GLY A 34 22.64 -32.02 67.36
C GLY A 34 23.66 -32.06 66.22
N GLU A 35 24.64 -32.97 66.27
CA GLU A 35 25.62 -33.19 65.19
C GLU A 35 24.93 -33.58 63.86
N ALA A 36 23.93 -34.46 63.93
CA ALA A 36 23.15 -34.86 62.77
C ALA A 36 22.35 -33.68 62.17
N LEU A 37 21.76 -32.81 62.99
CA LEU A 37 21.05 -31.62 62.52
C LEU A 37 22.03 -30.60 61.92
N CYS A 38 23.12 -30.27 62.59
CA CYS A 38 24.10 -29.30 62.09
C CYS A 38 24.76 -29.77 60.78
N SER A 39 25.07 -31.07 60.66
CA SER A 39 25.60 -31.63 59.41
C SER A 39 24.57 -31.56 58.27
N ARG A 40 23.30 -31.86 58.52
CA ARG A 40 22.21 -31.70 57.54
C ARG A 40 22.04 -30.24 57.13
N ALA A 41 22.00 -29.31 58.08
CA ALA A 41 21.89 -27.87 57.82
C ALA A 41 23.04 -27.34 56.95
N SER A 42 24.27 -27.81 57.22
CA SER A 42 25.44 -27.47 56.39
C SER A 42 25.29 -27.95 54.95
N ILE A 43 24.83 -29.19 54.75
CA ILE A 43 24.55 -29.75 53.41
C ILE A 43 23.47 -28.94 52.69
N VAL A 44 22.34 -28.65 53.35
CA VAL A 44 21.23 -27.90 52.74
C VAL A 44 21.63 -26.47 52.40
N SER A 45 22.37 -25.79 53.26
CA SER A 45 22.84 -24.44 52.96
C SER A 45 23.90 -24.41 51.86
N SER A 46 24.80 -25.40 51.78
CA SER A 46 25.71 -25.54 50.64
C SER A 46 24.93 -25.72 49.32
N ARG A 47 23.89 -26.56 49.33
CA ARG A 47 22.97 -26.72 48.18
C ARG A 47 22.18 -25.44 47.89
N SER A 48 21.81 -24.67 48.90
CA SER A 48 21.14 -23.37 48.76
C SER A 48 22.05 -22.37 48.04
N ALA A 49 23.32 -22.30 48.42
CA ALA A 49 24.30 -21.45 47.73
C ALA A 49 24.45 -21.81 46.26
N GLN A 50 24.57 -23.11 45.94
CA GLN A 50 24.61 -23.55 44.53
C GLN A 50 23.31 -23.20 43.79
N THR A 51 22.15 -23.42 44.43
CA THR A 51 20.84 -23.11 43.81
C THR A 51 20.69 -21.62 43.57
N ALA A 52 21.15 -20.76 44.47
CA ALA A 52 21.13 -19.32 44.29
C ALA A 52 22.00 -18.89 43.09
N VAL A 53 23.21 -19.45 42.95
CA VAL A 53 24.07 -19.20 41.78
C VAL A 53 23.37 -19.64 40.48
N ASP A 54 22.72 -20.81 40.48
CA ASP A 54 21.94 -21.28 39.34
C ASP A 54 20.80 -20.31 39.00
N VAL A 55 20.05 -19.83 40.00
CA VAL A 55 18.93 -18.88 39.81
C VAL A 55 19.45 -17.58 39.21
N MET A 56 20.55 -17.03 39.74
CA MET A 56 21.15 -15.79 39.21
C MET A 56 21.62 -15.96 37.76
N SER A 57 22.24 -17.10 37.45
CA SER A 57 22.68 -17.44 36.09
C SER A 57 21.50 -17.57 35.12
N LEU A 58 20.43 -18.25 35.54
CA LEU A 58 19.21 -18.41 34.76
C LEU A 58 18.51 -17.06 34.54
N ASP A 59 18.41 -16.22 35.57
CA ASP A 59 17.80 -14.89 35.43
C ASP A 59 18.60 -14.00 34.49
N ALA A 60 19.94 -13.96 34.62
CA ALA A 60 20.79 -13.23 33.68
C ALA A 60 20.57 -13.69 32.23
N LYS A 61 20.42 -15.01 32.02
CA LYS A 61 20.08 -15.58 30.70
C LYS A 61 18.69 -15.16 30.22
N VAL A 62 17.67 -15.21 31.09
CA VAL A 62 16.31 -14.75 30.79
C VAL A 62 16.32 -13.28 30.36
N GLN A 63 16.98 -12.40 31.11
CA GLN A 63 17.08 -10.98 30.77
C GLN A 63 17.82 -10.76 29.45
N TRP A 64 18.91 -11.49 29.22
CA TRP A 64 19.69 -11.39 27.99
C TRP A 64 18.85 -11.78 26.75
N ILE A 65 18.20 -12.95 26.78
CA ILE A 65 17.33 -13.40 25.68
C ILE A 65 16.15 -12.43 25.50
N LYS A 66 15.52 -12.01 26.61
CA LYS A 66 14.39 -11.07 26.57
C LYS A 66 14.76 -9.75 25.89
N ASN A 67 15.89 -9.17 26.26
CA ASN A 67 16.34 -7.92 25.65
C ASN A 67 16.69 -8.12 24.17
N ALA A 68 17.33 -9.23 23.80
CA ALA A 68 17.62 -9.54 22.41
C ALA A 68 16.33 -9.69 21.58
N ALA A 69 15.32 -10.40 22.09
CA ALA A 69 14.01 -10.55 21.46
C ALA A 69 13.32 -9.18 21.25
N LEU A 70 13.34 -8.31 22.26
CA LEU A 70 12.79 -6.95 22.13
C LEU A 70 13.51 -6.12 21.05
N GLU A 71 14.82 -6.24 20.91
CA GLU A 71 15.54 -5.57 19.82
C GLU A 71 15.17 -6.13 18.45
N GLN A 72 14.94 -7.44 18.32
CA GLN A 72 14.43 -8.03 17.06
C GLN A 72 13.02 -7.54 16.73
N LEU A 73 12.12 -7.43 17.72
CA LEU A 73 10.77 -6.89 17.53
C LEU A 73 10.79 -5.43 17.09
N LYS A 74 11.73 -4.61 17.61
CA LYS A 74 11.95 -3.23 17.12
C LYS A 74 12.41 -3.20 15.66
N MET A 75 13.26 -4.15 15.24
CA MET A 75 13.67 -4.27 13.84
C MET A 75 12.48 -4.67 12.97
N ALA A 76 11.65 -5.62 13.40
CA ALA A 76 10.42 -5.99 12.71
C ALA A 76 9.45 -4.81 12.57
N ALA A 77 9.29 -4.01 13.62
CA ALA A 77 8.48 -2.79 13.58
C ALA A 77 9.05 -1.75 12.59
N HIS A 78 10.37 -1.75 12.39
CA HIS A 78 10.99 -0.91 11.36
C HIS A 78 10.68 -1.42 9.95
N VAL A 79 10.71 -2.73 9.73
CA VAL A 79 10.30 -3.35 8.45
C VAL A 79 8.86 -2.99 8.11
N ALA A 80 7.93 -3.12 9.07
CA ALA A 80 6.54 -2.73 8.87
C ALA A 80 6.40 -1.25 8.44
N ARG A 81 7.18 -0.34 9.06
CA ARG A 81 7.22 1.08 8.66
C ARG A 81 7.77 1.29 7.24
N ILE A 82 8.79 0.52 6.84
CA ILE A 82 9.38 0.63 5.49
C ILE A 82 8.35 0.20 4.44
N ILE A 83 7.64 -0.91 4.67
CA ILE A 83 6.57 -1.39 3.77
C ILE A 83 5.46 -0.34 3.66
N GLU A 84 4.98 0.20 4.79
CA GLU A 84 3.96 1.24 4.80
C GLU A 84 4.41 2.49 4.04
N GLN A 85 5.65 2.96 4.26
CA GLN A 85 6.19 4.11 3.56
C GLN A 85 6.20 3.88 2.04
N LYS A 86 6.75 2.75 1.59
CA LYS A 86 6.77 2.39 0.17
C LYS A 86 5.37 2.35 -0.45
N ARG A 87 4.38 1.79 0.27
CA ARG A 87 2.99 1.80 -0.20
C ARG A 87 2.45 3.22 -0.33
N THR A 88 2.67 4.09 0.65
CA THR A 88 2.23 5.50 0.57
C THR A 88 2.88 6.25 -0.59
N GLU A 89 4.12 5.91 -0.95
CA GLU A 89 4.80 6.50 -2.11
C GLU A 89 4.15 6.06 -3.44
N LEU A 90 3.76 4.79 -3.57
CA LEU A 90 3.02 4.28 -4.73
C LEU A 90 1.61 4.90 -4.82
N GLU A 91 0.88 4.96 -3.71
CA GLU A 91 -0.44 5.58 -3.63
C GLU A 91 -0.38 7.06 -4.05
N ARG A 92 0.65 7.79 -3.61
CA ARG A 92 0.88 9.18 -4.03
C ARG A 92 1.13 9.29 -5.53
N ALA A 93 1.95 8.41 -6.10
CA ALA A 93 2.22 8.42 -7.55
C ALA A 93 0.93 8.16 -8.37
N ALA A 94 0.08 7.24 -7.92
CA ALA A 94 -1.22 7.00 -8.54
C ALA A 94 -2.15 8.21 -8.43
N GLN A 95 -2.19 8.90 -7.28
CA GLN A 95 -2.97 10.13 -7.11
C GLN A 95 -2.48 11.28 -8.01
N GLU A 96 -1.17 11.44 -8.16
CA GLU A 96 -0.57 12.42 -9.07
C GLU A 96 -0.97 12.10 -10.52
N TRP A 97 -0.94 10.83 -10.91
CA TRP A 97 -1.43 10.39 -12.21
C TRP A 97 -2.93 10.63 -12.38
N ASP A 98 -3.77 10.36 -11.38
CA ASP A 98 -5.22 10.58 -11.42
C ASP A 98 -5.57 12.08 -11.62
N ALA A 99 -4.80 12.96 -10.98
CA ALA A 99 -4.93 14.40 -11.17
C ALA A 99 -4.57 14.82 -12.61
N LEU A 100 -3.49 14.26 -13.17
CA LEU A 100 -3.05 14.54 -14.54
C LEU A 100 -4.04 13.97 -15.58
N ARG A 101 -4.60 12.79 -15.32
CA ARG A 101 -5.68 12.20 -16.12
C ARG A 101 -6.88 13.12 -16.17
N SER A 102 -7.39 13.53 -15.01
CA SER A 102 -8.57 14.40 -14.92
C SER A 102 -8.37 15.68 -15.73
N GLN A 103 -7.20 16.33 -15.58
CA GLN A 103 -6.86 17.53 -16.35
C GLN A 103 -6.89 17.31 -17.87
N ARG A 104 -6.32 16.19 -18.36
CA ARG A 104 -6.22 15.91 -19.79
C ARG A 104 -7.56 15.50 -20.39
N THR A 105 -8.34 14.70 -19.68
CA THR A 105 -9.70 14.33 -20.10
C THR A 105 -10.62 15.55 -20.11
N ASP A 106 -10.57 16.42 -19.10
CA ASP A 106 -11.34 17.67 -19.07
C ASP A 106 -10.99 18.58 -20.28
N ALA A 107 -9.71 18.64 -20.65
CA ALA A 107 -9.27 19.39 -21.82
C ALA A 107 -9.82 18.78 -23.13
N LEU A 108 -9.78 17.45 -23.25
CA LEU A 108 -10.35 16.73 -24.39
C LEU A 108 -11.87 16.95 -24.49
N ASP A 109 -12.60 16.87 -23.38
CA ASP A 109 -14.04 17.13 -23.34
C ASP A 109 -14.37 18.56 -23.73
N SER A 110 -13.57 19.54 -23.27
CA SER A 110 -13.74 20.95 -23.64
C SER A 110 -13.57 21.19 -25.15
N ILE A 111 -12.60 20.54 -25.81
CA ILE A 111 -12.44 20.68 -27.27
C ILE A 111 -13.56 19.95 -28.03
N LEU A 112 -14.00 18.77 -27.56
CA LEU A 112 -15.13 18.05 -28.16
C LEU A 112 -16.44 18.85 -28.02
N GLU A 113 -16.67 19.52 -26.90
CA GLU A 113 -17.81 20.42 -26.71
C GLU A 113 -17.73 21.63 -27.65
N THR A 114 -16.53 22.18 -27.84
CA THR A 114 -16.29 23.27 -28.81
C THR A 114 -16.58 22.82 -30.23
N LEU A 115 -16.12 21.64 -30.65
CA LEU A 115 -16.46 21.04 -31.95
C LEU A 115 -17.96 20.78 -32.11
N GLY A 116 -18.66 20.40 -31.03
CA GLY A 116 -20.11 20.23 -31.02
C GLY A 116 -20.89 21.54 -31.18
N SER A 117 -20.27 22.68 -30.85
CA SER A 117 -20.88 24.01 -31.06
C SER A 117 -20.73 24.53 -32.50
N GLN A 118 -19.84 23.93 -33.30
CA GLN A 118 -19.54 24.36 -34.66
C GLN A 118 -20.36 23.58 -35.67
N VAL A 119 -21.30 24.28 -36.32
CA VAL A 119 -22.17 23.69 -37.34
C VAL A 119 -21.50 23.67 -38.72
N VAL A 120 -21.66 22.57 -39.43
CA VAL A 120 -21.15 22.34 -40.79
C VAL A 120 -22.32 22.48 -41.78
N PRO A 121 -22.25 23.39 -42.75
CA PRO A 121 -23.30 23.53 -43.76
C PRO A 121 -23.52 22.23 -44.54
N PRO A 122 -24.78 21.86 -44.86
CA PRO A 122 -25.09 20.64 -45.60
C PRO A 122 -24.35 20.56 -46.94
N ASP A 123 -24.22 21.68 -47.64
CA ASP A 123 -23.53 21.80 -48.93
C ASP A 123 -22.06 21.32 -48.92
N PHE A 124 -21.44 21.17 -47.74
CA PHE A 124 -20.07 20.64 -47.60
C PHE A 124 -20.01 19.11 -47.67
N HIS A 125 -21.10 18.41 -47.36
CA HIS A 125 -21.12 16.95 -47.21
C HIS A 125 -22.28 16.26 -47.94
N THR A 126 -23.23 17.01 -48.49
CA THR A 126 -24.25 16.51 -49.42
C THR A 126 -23.89 16.97 -50.82
N THR A 127 -23.19 16.13 -51.59
CA THR A 127 -22.96 16.39 -53.02
C THR A 127 -24.30 16.32 -53.77
N PRO A 128 -24.60 17.25 -54.70
CA PRO A 128 -25.79 17.16 -55.56
C PRO A 128 -25.73 16.00 -56.57
N SER A 129 -24.57 15.37 -56.77
CA SER A 129 -24.36 14.22 -57.65
C SER A 129 -23.99 12.97 -56.84
N SER A 130 -24.76 11.90 -57.04
CA SER A 130 -24.56 10.59 -56.40
C SER A 130 -23.35 9.80 -56.89
N ASP A 131 -22.49 10.38 -57.73
CA ASP A 131 -21.26 9.74 -58.19
C ASP A 131 -20.06 10.55 -57.69
N VAL A 132 -19.15 9.87 -57.00
CA VAL A 132 -17.88 10.34 -56.43
C VAL A 132 -17.99 10.99 -55.04
N SER A 133 -17.80 10.18 -54.01
CA SER A 133 -17.49 10.62 -52.65
C SER A 133 -16.07 11.22 -52.59
N PRO A 134 -15.90 12.50 -52.22
CA PRO A 134 -14.58 13.15 -52.15
C PRO A 134 -13.74 12.75 -50.93
N PHE A 135 -14.27 11.91 -50.03
CA PHE A 135 -13.56 11.39 -48.84
C PHE A 135 -13.40 9.86 -48.85
N GLY A 136 -13.42 9.24 -50.04
CA GLY A 136 -13.25 7.80 -50.19
C GLY A 136 -11.82 7.35 -49.84
N ILE A 137 -11.65 6.79 -48.64
CA ILE A 137 -10.65 5.74 -48.39
C ILE A 137 -10.86 4.67 -49.49
N PRO A 138 -9.84 4.22 -50.22
CA PRO A 138 -9.98 3.14 -51.18
C PRO A 138 -10.37 1.88 -50.41
N GLN A 139 -11.65 1.54 -50.47
CA GLN A 139 -12.12 0.24 -50.03
C GLN A 139 -11.75 -0.72 -51.18
N ASP A 140 -10.61 -1.39 -51.04
CA ASP A 140 -10.22 -2.49 -51.92
C ASP A 140 -11.33 -3.53 -51.90
N SER A 141 -12.11 -3.55 -52.98
CA SER A 141 -13.12 -4.55 -53.25
C SER A 141 -12.57 -5.52 -54.29
N ASP A 142 -11.93 -6.59 -53.83
CA ASP A 142 -11.88 -7.84 -54.57
C ASP A 142 -12.71 -8.87 -53.82
N GLU A 143 -13.82 -9.27 -54.45
CA GLU A 143 -14.76 -10.28 -54.01
C GLU A 143 -14.13 -11.67 -54.09
N GLU A 144 -14.31 -12.52 -53.08
CA GLU A 144 -14.81 -13.89 -53.32
C GLU A 144 -15.75 -14.34 -52.19
N ARG A 145 -16.82 -15.00 -52.62
CA ARG A 145 -17.98 -15.52 -51.90
C ARG A 145 -17.58 -16.67 -50.95
N ASP A 146 -18.28 -16.85 -49.83
CA ASP A 146 -19.38 -17.83 -49.73
C ASP A 146 -20.04 -17.88 -48.33
N THR A 147 -21.36 -18.04 -48.36
CA THR A 147 -22.29 -18.65 -47.37
C THR A 147 -22.04 -18.55 -45.86
N GLY A 148 -23.05 -18.02 -45.15
CA GLY A 148 -23.41 -18.51 -43.82
C GLY A 148 -24.02 -17.45 -42.92
N ASP A 149 -25.29 -17.67 -42.54
CA ASP A 149 -26.04 -16.92 -41.53
C ASP A 149 -25.20 -16.42 -40.34
N LEU A 150 -25.44 -15.17 -39.93
CA LEU A 150 -25.79 -14.76 -38.56
C LEU A 150 -25.97 -13.23 -38.49
N ARG A 151 -27.20 -12.78 -38.19
CA ARG A 151 -27.46 -11.52 -37.45
C ARG A 151 -26.71 -11.60 -36.10
N PRO A 152 -26.17 -10.51 -35.53
CA PRO A 152 -26.95 -9.32 -35.13
C PRO A 152 -26.21 -7.96 -35.21
N GLY A 153 -26.93 -6.84 -35.13
CA GLY A 153 -26.31 -5.52 -34.94
C GLY A 153 -27.09 -4.32 -35.45
N THR A 154 -28.38 -4.23 -35.14
CA THR A 154 -29.12 -2.96 -35.24
C THR A 154 -28.55 -1.97 -34.24
N SER A 155 -27.99 -0.86 -34.74
CA SER A 155 -27.54 0.29 -33.94
C SER A 155 -28.65 0.78 -32.98
N PRO A 156 -28.38 0.88 -31.67
CA PRO A 156 -29.29 1.47 -30.70
C PRO A 156 -28.92 2.94 -30.49
N THR A 157 -29.56 3.85 -31.23
CA THR A 157 -29.55 5.28 -30.85
C THR A 157 -30.74 6.08 -31.38
N ASP A 158 -31.79 5.41 -31.88
CA ASP A 158 -32.97 6.08 -32.43
C ASP A 158 -34.17 5.99 -31.47
N THR A 159 -33.94 6.36 -30.20
CA THR A 159 -35.03 6.55 -29.24
C THR A 159 -34.83 7.85 -28.47
N VAL A 160 -35.93 8.59 -28.37
CA VAL A 160 -36.12 9.83 -27.61
C VAL A 160 -35.74 11.13 -28.34
N ARG A 161 -36.55 11.50 -29.34
CA ARG A 161 -37.13 12.87 -29.50
C ARG A 161 -38.14 12.90 -30.65
N ASN A 162 -39.27 12.20 -30.48
CA ASN A 162 -40.41 12.37 -31.36
C ASN A 162 -41.69 12.56 -30.54
N VAL A 163 -41.96 13.82 -30.15
CA VAL A 163 -43.28 14.28 -29.70
C VAL A 163 -43.57 15.65 -30.31
N SER A 164 -44.31 15.61 -31.41
CA SER A 164 -45.45 16.49 -31.73
C SER A 164 -45.23 18.02 -31.73
N ARG A 165 -45.16 18.60 -32.94
CA ARG A 165 -45.85 19.87 -33.24
C ARG A 165 -46.38 19.89 -34.67
N TYR A 166 -47.68 19.65 -34.80
CA TYR A 166 -48.46 20.17 -35.92
C TYR A 166 -48.49 21.70 -35.80
N ALA A 167 -47.80 22.41 -36.70
CA ALA A 167 -47.98 23.84 -36.90
C ALA A 167 -47.98 24.17 -38.39
N ALA A 168 -48.97 24.97 -38.78
CA ALA A 168 -49.38 25.32 -40.13
C ALA A 168 -48.28 25.97 -41.00
N PRO A 169 -48.41 25.91 -42.35
CA PRO A 169 -47.47 26.56 -43.25
C PRO A 169 -47.71 28.07 -43.25
N ARG A 170 -46.79 28.83 -42.63
CA ARG A 170 -46.68 30.27 -42.87
C ARG A 170 -45.47 30.54 -43.75
N ALA A 171 -45.77 30.88 -45.00
CA ALA A 171 -44.86 31.55 -45.91
C ALA A 171 -44.50 32.93 -45.32
N ASN A 172 -43.22 33.11 -44.95
CA ASN A 172 -42.41 34.32 -45.13
C ASN A 172 -41.13 34.20 -44.28
N GLY A 173 -39.97 34.19 -44.96
CA GLY A 173 -38.64 34.32 -44.34
C GLY A 173 -38.12 33.03 -43.71
N VAL A 174 -37.73 32.06 -44.54
CA VAL A 174 -37.10 30.80 -44.12
C VAL A 174 -35.73 31.13 -43.49
N GLN A 175 -35.69 31.31 -42.17
CA GLN A 175 -34.51 30.87 -41.43
C GLN A 175 -34.45 29.36 -41.65
N LYS A 176 -33.49 28.88 -42.46
CA LYS A 176 -33.25 27.44 -42.61
C LYS A 176 -33.15 26.86 -41.19
N ASP A 177 -33.98 25.87 -40.85
CA ASP A 177 -33.93 25.19 -39.55
C ASP A 177 -32.52 24.59 -39.37
N ARG A 178 -31.64 25.34 -38.69
CA ARG A 178 -30.25 24.91 -38.43
C ARG A 178 -30.17 23.76 -37.43
N GLY A 179 -31.30 23.38 -36.82
CA GLY A 179 -31.39 22.22 -35.93
C GLY A 179 -31.10 20.89 -36.62
N SER A 180 -31.08 20.83 -37.95
CA SER A 180 -30.71 19.64 -38.72
C SER A 180 -29.28 19.67 -39.27
N TRP A 181 -28.50 20.71 -38.99
CA TRP A 181 -27.13 20.80 -39.49
C TRP A 181 -26.23 19.93 -38.62
N LYS A 182 -25.36 19.16 -39.28
CA LYS A 182 -24.33 18.38 -38.58
C LYS A 182 -23.33 19.33 -37.94
N THR A 183 -22.72 18.89 -36.85
CA THR A 183 -21.63 19.59 -36.17
C THR A 183 -20.29 18.97 -36.56
N LEU A 184 -19.16 19.64 -36.27
CA LEU A 184 -17.84 19.02 -36.48
C LEU A 184 -17.66 17.76 -35.65
N ARG A 185 -18.27 17.73 -34.46
CA ARG A 185 -18.28 16.57 -33.57
C ARG A 185 -18.95 15.34 -34.20
N ASP A 186 -19.95 15.51 -35.07
CA ASP A 186 -20.61 14.39 -35.76
C ASP A 186 -19.69 13.64 -36.74
N PHE A 187 -18.53 14.20 -37.07
CA PHE A 187 -17.49 13.58 -37.90
C PHE A 187 -16.34 13.00 -37.07
N VAL A 188 -16.43 13.08 -35.74
CA VAL A 188 -15.47 12.48 -34.81
C VAL A 188 -15.89 11.06 -34.47
N ASP A 189 -14.94 10.13 -34.41
CA ASP A 189 -15.18 8.77 -33.94
C ASP A 189 -15.23 8.73 -32.41
N GLU A 190 -16.40 9.06 -31.84
CA GLU A 190 -16.60 9.06 -30.39
C GLU A 190 -16.43 7.67 -29.77
N ARG A 191 -16.76 6.60 -30.52
CA ARG A 191 -16.61 5.23 -30.03
C ARG A 191 -15.15 4.89 -29.77
N ALA A 192 -14.25 5.30 -30.67
CA ALA A 192 -12.82 5.10 -30.48
C ALA A 192 -12.27 5.87 -29.26
N ILE A 193 -12.83 7.04 -28.94
CA ILE A 193 -12.46 7.82 -27.74
C ILE A 193 -12.97 7.11 -26.48
N ASP A 194 -14.24 6.72 -26.46
CA ASP A 194 -14.85 6.01 -25.33
C ASP A 194 -14.12 4.70 -25.04
N ASP A 195 -13.85 3.89 -26.06
CA ASP A 195 -13.11 2.62 -25.94
C ASP A 195 -11.70 2.83 -25.33
N MET A 196 -11.03 3.94 -25.68
CA MET A 196 -9.73 4.29 -25.12
C MET A 196 -9.85 4.70 -23.64
N LEU A 197 -10.85 5.52 -23.28
CA LEU A 197 -11.08 5.94 -21.90
C LEU A 197 -11.48 4.75 -21.01
N ASP A 198 -12.31 3.84 -21.51
CA ASP A 198 -12.69 2.60 -20.82
C ASP A 198 -11.46 1.71 -20.56
N ARG A 199 -10.54 1.64 -21.53
CA ARG A 199 -9.27 0.92 -21.36
C ARG A 199 -8.41 1.54 -20.27
N VAL A 200 -8.31 2.87 -20.23
CA VAL A 200 -7.57 3.59 -19.17
C VAL A 200 -8.16 3.30 -17.79
N GLU A 201 -9.49 3.28 -17.67
CA GLU A 201 -10.16 2.97 -16.41
C GLU A 201 -9.96 1.50 -15.99
N SER A 202 -10.00 0.58 -16.94
CA SER A 202 -9.69 -0.84 -16.70
C SER A 202 -8.25 -1.03 -16.19
N ASP A 203 -7.27 -0.42 -16.86
CA ASP A 203 -5.85 -0.52 -16.46
C ASP A 203 -5.62 0.17 -15.09
N ARG A 204 -6.35 1.26 -14.80
CA ARG A 204 -6.31 1.93 -13.49
C ARG A 204 -6.90 1.08 -12.37
N THR A 205 -7.98 0.36 -12.65
CA THR A 205 -8.57 -0.62 -11.71
C THR A 205 -7.61 -1.78 -11.46
N ALA A 206 -6.90 -2.25 -12.50
CA ALA A 206 -5.88 -3.28 -12.34
C ALA A 206 -4.75 -2.82 -11.39
N LEU A 207 -4.32 -1.55 -11.49
CA LEU A 207 -3.35 -0.96 -10.56
C LEU A 207 -3.87 -0.96 -9.10
N ASP A 208 -5.14 -0.67 -8.85
CA ASP A 208 -5.73 -0.78 -7.50
C ASP A 208 -5.74 -2.21 -6.97
N THR A 209 -6.06 -3.18 -7.82
CA THR A 209 -6.02 -4.60 -7.41
C THR A 209 -4.61 -5.05 -7.04
N LEU A 210 -3.60 -4.47 -7.68
CA LEU A 210 -2.20 -4.72 -7.38
C LEU A 210 -1.80 -4.10 -6.04
N PHE A 211 -2.22 -2.87 -5.73
CA PHE A 211 -1.98 -2.27 -4.40
C PHE A 211 -2.69 -3.01 -3.27
N ALA A 212 -3.88 -3.55 -3.53
CA ALA A 212 -4.65 -4.31 -2.55
C ALA A 212 -3.89 -5.57 -2.05
N ARG A 213 -2.95 -6.12 -2.84
CA ARG A 213 -2.16 -7.30 -2.47
C ARG A 213 -1.32 -7.11 -1.21
N THR A 214 -0.83 -5.88 -0.94
CA THR A 214 0.06 -5.59 0.21
C THR A 214 -0.59 -4.66 1.24
N ALA A 215 -1.88 -4.35 1.09
CA ALA A 215 -2.60 -3.38 1.93
C ALA A 215 -2.60 -3.75 3.42
N ASP A 216 -2.64 -5.05 3.75
CA ASP A 216 -2.75 -5.51 5.13
C ASP A 216 -1.40 -5.92 5.75
N HIS A 217 -0.29 -5.93 4.98
CA HIS A 217 1.02 -6.35 5.50
C HIS A 217 1.46 -5.56 6.73
N PRO A 218 1.45 -4.21 6.74
CA PRO A 218 1.92 -3.44 7.90
C PRO A 218 1.06 -3.68 9.15
N LYS A 219 -0.26 -3.81 8.98
CA LYS A 219 -1.18 -4.09 10.08
C LYS A 219 -0.94 -5.47 10.67
N TYR A 220 -0.76 -6.47 9.81
CA TYR A 220 -0.45 -7.84 10.24
C TYR A 220 0.85 -7.88 11.03
N LEU A 221 1.92 -7.25 10.52
CA LEU A 221 3.21 -7.22 11.23
C LEU A 221 3.10 -6.53 12.60
N VAL A 222 2.41 -5.40 12.70
CA VAL A 222 2.20 -4.72 13.99
C VAL A 222 1.41 -5.60 14.96
N ALA A 223 0.38 -6.31 14.49
CA ALA A 223 -0.40 -7.22 15.32
C ALA A 223 0.43 -8.43 15.80
N SER A 224 1.22 -9.04 14.92
CA SER A 224 2.11 -10.15 15.27
C SER A 224 3.21 -9.73 16.24
N ILE A 225 3.80 -8.54 16.05
CA ILE A 225 4.77 -7.97 16.99
C ILE A 225 4.14 -7.78 18.37
N ALA A 226 2.95 -7.19 18.45
CA ALA A 226 2.25 -6.99 19.70
C ALA A 226 1.90 -8.32 20.40
N ALA A 227 1.47 -9.33 19.64
CA ALA A 227 1.20 -10.66 20.18
C ALA A 227 2.45 -11.31 20.79
N ILE A 228 3.60 -11.23 20.10
CA ILE A 228 4.87 -11.75 20.63
C ILE A 228 5.32 -10.94 21.85
N GLU A 229 5.16 -9.61 21.85
CA GLU A 229 5.49 -8.78 23.02
C GLU A 229 4.64 -9.14 24.25
N ASP A 230 3.34 -9.41 24.07
CA ASP A 230 2.42 -9.77 25.15
C ASP A 230 2.71 -11.18 25.72
N ASP A 231 3.20 -12.11 24.90
CA ASP A 231 3.59 -13.46 25.33
C ASP A 231 4.95 -13.52 26.05
N MET A 232 5.70 -12.41 26.09
CA MET A 232 6.98 -12.35 26.79
C MET A 232 6.81 -12.49 28.31
N PRO A 233 7.69 -13.26 28.99
CA PRO A 233 7.58 -13.44 30.42
C PRO A 233 7.75 -12.12 31.17
N ALA A 234 6.88 -11.92 32.17
CA ALA A 234 7.00 -10.82 33.12
C ALA A 234 8.32 -10.90 33.89
N ARG A 235 8.77 -9.77 34.47
CA ARG A 235 9.97 -9.78 35.32
C ARG A 235 9.73 -10.70 36.52
N THR A 236 10.59 -11.70 36.68
CA THR A 236 10.63 -12.54 37.87
C THR A 236 11.04 -11.68 39.07
N SER A 237 10.25 -11.73 40.14
CA SER A 237 10.70 -11.18 41.43
C SER A 237 11.68 -12.18 42.05
N LEU A 238 12.98 -11.89 41.98
CA LEU A 238 13.99 -12.70 42.64
C LEU A 238 13.96 -12.46 44.15
N PRO A 239 14.19 -13.51 44.97
CA PRO A 239 14.42 -13.31 46.39
C PRO A 239 15.70 -12.48 46.60
N PRO A 240 15.72 -11.60 47.61
CA PRO A 240 16.92 -10.82 47.94
C PRO A 240 18.04 -11.73 48.47
N PHE A 241 18.89 -12.23 47.57
CA PHE A 241 19.91 -13.24 47.89
C PHE A 241 20.80 -12.86 49.07
N ASP A 242 21.20 -11.59 49.19
CA ASP A 242 22.01 -11.12 50.33
C ASP A 242 21.31 -11.39 51.67
N SER A 243 20.02 -11.11 51.75
CA SER A 243 19.23 -11.36 52.96
C SER A 243 19.07 -12.84 53.26
N VAL A 244 18.94 -13.67 52.22
CA VAL A 244 18.84 -15.13 52.35
C VAL A 244 20.15 -15.71 52.88
N PHE A 245 21.29 -15.26 52.34
CA PHE A 245 22.61 -15.70 52.80
C PHE A 245 22.94 -15.21 54.20
N THR A 246 22.67 -13.95 54.53
CA THR A 246 22.85 -13.44 55.89
C THR A 246 21.98 -14.22 56.88
N ALA A 247 20.71 -14.47 56.56
CA ALA A 247 19.82 -15.23 57.41
C ALA A 247 20.28 -16.69 57.61
N GLN A 248 20.76 -17.36 56.56
CA GLN A 248 21.31 -18.72 56.66
C GLN A 248 22.60 -18.75 57.49
N GLU A 249 23.50 -17.79 57.31
CA GLU A 249 24.76 -17.73 58.06
C GLU A 249 24.52 -17.42 59.54
N ASP A 250 23.62 -16.49 59.86
CA ASP A 250 23.19 -16.20 61.23
C ASP A 250 22.57 -17.44 61.89
N THR A 251 21.74 -18.18 61.15
CA THR A 251 21.11 -19.42 61.64
C THR A 251 22.14 -20.51 61.88
N LYS A 252 23.10 -20.69 60.97
CA LYS A 252 24.24 -21.59 61.16
C LYS A 252 25.10 -21.22 62.35
N GLY A 253 25.36 -19.93 62.56
CA GLY A 253 26.10 -19.42 63.71
C GLY A 253 25.43 -19.79 65.03
N LYS A 254 24.11 -19.65 65.11
CA LYS A 254 23.31 -20.10 66.28
C LYS A 254 23.38 -21.61 66.46
N MET A 255 23.22 -22.39 65.39
CA MET A 255 23.33 -23.85 65.46
C MET A 255 24.71 -24.32 65.93
N ALA A 256 25.79 -23.67 65.49
CA ALA A 256 27.14 -23.95 65.95
C ALA A 256 27.30 -23.68 67.46
N ALA A 257 26.78 -22.56 67.95
CA ALA A 257 26.79 -22.24 69.38
C ALA A 257 26.02 -23.26 70.23
N HIS A 258 24.85 -23.71 69.77
CA HIS A 258 24.11 -24.79 70.44
C HIS A 258 24.85 -26.12 70.41
N LEU A 259 25.54 -26.45 69.31
CA LEU A 259 26.33 -27.68 69.22
C LEU A 259 27.55 -27.65 70.15
N GLU A 260 28.25 -26.51 70.25
CA GLU A 260 29.34 -26.29 71.21
C GLU A 260 28.85 -26.43 72.65
N SER A 261 27.67 -25.88 72.97
CA SER A 261 27.03 -26.04 74.29
C SER A 261 26.69 -27.50 74.60
N LEU A 262 26.12 -28.25 73.64
CA LEU A 262 25.85 -29.68 73.79
C LEU A 262 27.13 -30.51 73.98
N ALA A 263 28.20 -30.17 73.26
CA ALA A 263 29.49 -30.85 73.36
C ALA A 263 30.14 -30.61 74.73
N ALA A 264 30.14 -29.35 75.19
CA ALA A 264 30.63 -28.98 76.52
C ALA A 264 29.84 -29.68 77.64
N HIS A 265 28.51 -29.72 77.54
CA HIS A 265 27.66 -30.42 78.51
C HIS A 265 27.94 -31.94 78.52
N TYR A 266 28.11 -32.56 77.35
CA TYR A 266 28.48 -33.98 77.29
C TYR A 266 29.87 -34.26 77.89
N GLU A 267 30.88 -33.42 77.62
CA GLU A 267 32.20 -33.54 78.24
C GLU A 267 32.11 -33.40 79.76
N GLN A 268 31.37 -32.41 80.26
CA GLN A 268 31.12 -32.22 81.69
C GLN A 268 30.47 -33.47 82.31
N MET A 269 29.39 -33.99 81.71
CA MET A 269 28.72 -35.21 82.20
C MET A 269 29.65 -36.44 82.14
N SER A 270 30.45 -36.57 81.09
CA SER A 270 31.41 -37.67 80.91
C SER A 270 32.52 -37.62 81.96
N ASN A 271 33.06 -36.43 82.25
CA ASN A 271 34.08 -36.24 83.28
C ASN A 271 33.52 -36.57 84.67
N ILE A 272 32.31 -36.08 84.97
CA ILE A 272 31.62 -36.37 86.24
C ILE A 272 31.37 -37.88 86.42
N LEU A 273 31.02 -38.60 85.36
CA LEU A 273 30.89 -40.07 85.41
C LEU A 273 32.22 -40.77 85.68
N GLN A 274 33.33 -40.25 85.14
CA GLN A 274 34.67 -40.79 85.39
C GLN A 274 35.12 -40.53 86.84
N ASP A 275 34.88 -39.33 87.33
CA ASP A 275 35.20 -38.89 88.70
C ASP A 275 34.38 -39.67 89.75
N HIS A 276 33.09 -39.91 89.47
CA HIS A 276 32.26 -40.83 90.25
C HIS A 276 32.80 -42.27 90.22
N GLY A 277 33.34 -42.71 89.08
CA GLY A 277 34.00 -44.01 88.94
C GLY A 277 35.32 -44.11 89.73
N ALA A 278 35.99 -42.97 89.98
CA ALA A 278 37.20 -42.86 90.78
C ALA A 278 36.94 -42.73 92.29
N GLY A 279 35.66 -42.63 92.71
CA GLY A 279 35.24 -42.62 94.10
C GLY A 279 35.00 -41.22 94.68
N GLU A 280 34.84 -40.19 93.84
CA GLU A 280 34.49 -38.84 94.28
C GLU A 280 32.99 -38.77 94.66
N GLU A 281 32.69 -38.19 95.82
CA GLU A 281 31.30 -37.96 96.28
C GLU A 281 30.81 -36.61 95.78
N PHE A 282 29.74 -36.63 94.98
CA PHE A 282 29.08 -35.42 94.48
C PHE A 282 28.07 -34.91 95.51
N SER A 283 27.99 -33.58 95.64
CA SER A 283 26.95 -32.99 96.48
C SER A 283 25.57 -33.15 95.83
N GLU A 284 24.52 -33.11 96.65
CA GLU A 284 23.15 -33.14 96.15
C GLU A 284 22.84 -31.93 95.25
N ASP A 285 23.53 -30.81 95.46
CA ASP A 285 23.39 -29.61 94.64
C ASP A 285 24.03 -29.78 93.25
N ASP A 286 25.17 -30.49 93.14
CA ASP A 286 25.78 -30.83 91.84
C ASP A 286 24.85 -31.75 91.03
N LEU A 287 24.22 -32.74 91.69
CA LEU A 287 23.25 -33.63 91.06
C LEU A 287 21.99 -32.90 90.59
N ARG A 288 21.55 -31.86 91.31
CA ARG A 288 20.43 -31.01 90.90
C ARG A 288 20.78 -30.12 89.70
N GLU A 289 21.99 -29.55 89.66
CA GLU A 289 22.44 -28.73 88.54
C GLU A 289 22.54 -29.56 87.26
N MET A 290 23.13 -30.76 87.32
CA MET A 290 23.20 -31.68 86.18
C MET A 290 21.82 -32.10 85.67
N ASN A 291 20.88 -32.37 86.58
CA ASN A 291 19.51 -32.67 86.20
C ASN A 291 18.84 -31.50 85.50
N ARG A 292 19.02 -30.28 86.00
CA ARG A 292 18.47 -29.07 85.37
C ARG A 292 19.02 -28.87 83.97
N ASP A 293 20.33 -28.95 83.79
CA ASP A 293 20.96 -28.77 82.47
C ASP A 293 20.54 -29.90 81.49
N THR A 294 20.32 -31.12 82.02
CA THR A 294 19.76 -32.23 81.23
C THR A 294 18.29 -32.04 80.86
N GLU A 295 17.51 -31.35 81.68
CA GLU A 295 16.11 -30.94 81.41
C GLU A 295 16.00 -29.84 80.35
N GLU A 296 17.06 -29.06 80.12
CA GLU A 296 17.13 -28.03 79.07
C GLU A 296 17.47 -28.58 77.68
N LEU A 297 18.10 -29.76 77.59
CA LEU A 297 18.48 -30.39 76.31
C LEU A 297 17.34 -30.50 75.29
N PRO A 298 16.09 -30.88 75.66
CA PRO A 298 14.98 -30.93 74.71
C PRO A 298 14.64 -29.56 74.10
N ALA A 299 14.80 -28.47 74.85
CA ALA A 299 14.55 -27.12 74.34
C ALA A 299 15.64 -26.71 73.33
N ILE A 300 16.91 -26.97 73.65
CA ILE A 300 18.04 -26.72 72.73
C ILE A 300 17.88 -27.52 71.43
N LEU A 301 17.48 -28.80 71.53
CA LEU A 301 17.22 -29.62 70.35
C LEU A 301 16.04 -29.09 69.53
N SER A 302 14.96 -28.63 70.18
CA SER A 302 13.84 -27.99 69.48
C SER A 302 14.25 -26.71 68.76
N GLU A 303 15.15 -25.91 69.31
CA GLU A 303 15.70 -24.71 68.65
C GLU A 303 16.57 -25.10 67.44
N LEU A 304 17.40 -26.15 67.56
CA LEU A 304 18.16 -26.70 66.43
C LEU A 304 17.25 -27.23 65.31
N GLU A 305 16.15 -27.89 65.67
CA GLU A 305 15.12 -28.35 64.73
C GLU A 305 14.44 -27.17 64.01
N GLN A 306 14.12 -26.09 64.73
CA GLN A 306 13.56 -24.88 64.13
C GLN A 306 14.56 -24.17 63.20
N HIS A 307 15.83 -24.14 63.57
CA HIS A 307 16.87 -23.54 62.73
C HIS A 307 17.07 -24.28 61.41
N ILE A 308 17.03 -25.61 61.44
CA ILE A 308 17.12 -26.37 60.19
C ILE A 308 15.87 -26.21 59.32
N GLU A 309 14.68 -26.11 59.92
CA GLU A 309 13.45 -25.81 59.19
C GLU A 309 13.54 -24.44 58.49
N ALA A 310 14.08 -23.41 59.14
CA ALA A 310 14.32 -22.11 58.50
C ALA A 310 15.32 -22.18 57.32
N ILE A 311 16.36 -23.03 57.42
CA ILE A 311 17.31 -23.26 56.32
C ILE A 311 16.63 -24.03 55.17
N ASP A 312 15.77 -25.01 55.49
CA ASP A 312 15.00 -25.77 54.50
C ASP A 312 13.98 -24.87 53.78
N ASP A 313 13.29 -23.97 54.50
CA ASP A 313 12.34 -23.01 53.91
C ASP A 313 13.01 -22.05 52.93
N THR A 314 14.17 -21.51 53.31
CA THR A 314 14.96 -20.64 52.42
C THR A 314 15.47 -21.41 51.19
N HIS A 315 15.82 -22.68 51.34
CA HIS A 315 16.18 -23.54 50.21
C HIS A 315 15.01 -23.75 49.25
N GLU A 316 13.81 -24.02 49.77
CA GLU A 316 12.60 -24.20 48.95
C GLU A 316 12.18 -22.93 48.20
N GLN A 317 12.35 -21.76 48.81
CA GLN A 317 12.15 -20.48 48.12
C GLN A 317 13.09 -20.34 46.91
N LEU A 318 14.36 -20.71 47.05
CA LEU A 318 15.32 -20.70 45.94
C LEU A 318 14.97 -21.73 44.86
N LEU A 319 14.52 -22.93 45.23
CA LEU A 319 14.05 -23.94 44.28
C LEU A 319 12.80 -23.50 43.53
N SER A 320 11.88 -22.79 44.19
CA SER A 320 10.72 -22.18 43.53
C SER A 320 11.13 -21.10 42.53
N ALA A 321 12.07 -20.22 42.92
CA ALA A 321 12.62 -19.21 42.02
C ALA A 321 13.33 -19.85 40.80
N LYS A 322 14.08 -20.93 41.02
CA LYS A 322 14.75 -21.69 39.95
C LYS A 322 13.75 -22.24 38.93
N ARG A 323 12.69 -22.91 39.41
CA ARG A 323 11.62 -23.45 38.55
C ARG A 323 10.93 -22.35 37.74
N GLY A 324 10.67 -21.19 38.35
CA GLY A 324 10.11 -20.02 37.65
C GLY A 324 11.03 -19.52 36.53
N ALA A 325 12.34 -19.41 36.80
CA ALA A 325 13.32 -19.00 35.79
C ALA A 325 13.43 -20.02 34.64
N GLU A 326 13.38 -21.33 34.94
CA GLU A 326 13.36 -22.39 33.92
C GLU A 326 12.10 -22.32 33.04
N GLN A 327 10.94 -22.05 33.63
CA GLN A 327 9.69 -21.84 32.89
C GLN A 327 9.76 -20.60 31.98
N HIS A 328 10.40 -19.52 32.45
CA HIS A 328 10.63 -18.34 31.62
C HIS A 328 11.56 -18.64 30.43
N ILE A 329 12.61 -19.43 30.62
CA ILE A 329 13.48 -19.85 29.51
C ILE A 329 12.69 -20.65 28.47
N GLU A 330 11.81 -21.55 28.92
CA GLU A 330 10.98 -22.33 28.01
C GLU A 330 9.97 -21.47 27.24
N THR A 331 9.40 -20.47 27.91
CA THR A 331 8.52 -19.48 27.24
C THR A 331 9.31 -18.68 26.20
N LEU A 332 10.51 -18.20 26.56
CA LEU A 332 11.38 -17.46 25.64
C LEU A 332 11.86 -18.30 24.46
N ARG A 333 11.99 -19.62 24.59
CA ARG A 333 12.28 -20.49 23.44
C ARG A 333 11.16 -20.44 22.41
N ARG A 334 9.90 -20.53 22.86
CA ARG A 334 8.75 -20.40 21.96
C ARG A 334 8.72 -19.02 21.32
N THR A 335 8.98 -17.95 22.09
CA THR A 335 9.11 -16.61 21.52
C THR A 335 10.20 -16.51 20.45
N LEU A 336 11.33 -17.21 20.61
CA LEU A 336 12.37 -17.26 19.57
C LEU A 336 11.89 -18.01 18.33
N ASP A 337 11.14 -19.10 18.49
CA ASP A 337 10.51 -19.80 17.36
C ASP A 337 9.49 -18.89 16.63
N ASP A 338 8.68 -18.13 17.39
CA ASP A 338 7.73 -17.15 16.85
C ASP A 338 8.45 -16.00 16.12
N LEU A 339 9.61 -15.58 16.61
CA LEU A 339 10.47 -14.57 15.96
C LEU A 339 11.09 -15.09 14.66
N ASP A 340 11.50 -16.36 14.61
CA ASP A 340 11.99 -16.99 13.39
C ASP A 340 10.88 -17.11 12.34
N GLU A 341 9.67 -17.49 12.75
CA GLU A 341 8.48 -17.50 11.88
C GLU A 341 8.15 -16.10 11.38
N LEU A 342 8.12 -15.10 12.27
CA LEU A 342 7.94 -13.69 11.88
C LEU A 342 9.01 -13.25 10.89
N GLY A 343 10.27 -13.66 11.08
CA GLY A 343 11.37 -13.41 10.16
C GLY A 343 11.12 -13.96 8.75
N SER A 344 10.60 -15.18 8.66
CA SER A 344 10.20 -15.78 7.37
C SER A 344 9.06 -14.99 6.73
N ILE A 345 8.00 -14.68 7.49
CA ILE A 345 6.84 -13.94 6.99
C ILE A 345 7.24 -12.54 6.50
N MET A 346 8.10 -11.84 7.26
CA MET A 346 8.59 -10.53 6.84
C MET A 346 9.40 -10.58 5.55
N THR A 347 10.18 -11.65 5.35
CA THR A 347 10.95 -11.84 4.12
C THR A 347 10.00 -12.00 2.92
N ASP A 348 9.00 -12.89 3.04
CA ASP A 348 7.99 -13.09 2.01
C ASP A 348 7.20 -11.79 1.72
N MET A 349 6.83 -11.05 2.77
CA MET A 349 6.12 -9.77 2.63
C MET A 349 6.95 -8.70 1.94
N LEU A 350 8.26 -8.66 2.20
CA LEU A 350 9.19 -7.73 1.54
C LEU A 350 9.36 -8.08 0.07
N GLU A 351 9.53 -9.36 -0.26
CA GLU A 351 9.62 -9.83 -1.65
C GLU A 351 8.33 -9.52 -2.43
N GLN A 352 7.17 -9.74 -1.81
CA GLN A 352 5.87 -9.37 -2.41
C GLN A 352 5.72 -7.85 -2.59
N GLN A 353 6.18 -7.06 -1.63
CA GLN A 353 6.17 -5.60 -1.73
C GLN A 353 7.10 -5.10 -2.85
N GLU A 354 8.27 -5.70 -3.02
CA GLU A 354 9.18 -5.38 -4.12
C GLU A 354 8.60 -5.78 -5.48
N ALA A 355 7.95 -6.94 -5.58
CA ALA A 355 7.24 -7.36 -6.78
C ALA A 355 6.11 -6.38 -7.14
N VAL A 356 5.31 -5.96 -6.16
CA VAL A 356 4.25 -4.95 -6.34
C VAL A 356 4.81 -3.59 -6.77
N GLU A 357 5.94 -3.16 -6.22
CA GLU A 357 6.62 -1.93 -6.66
C GLU A 357 7.09 -2.00 -8.12
N ALA A 358 7.68 -3.13 -8.52
CA ALA A 358 8.12 -3.33 -9.90
C ALA A 358 6.93 -3.37 -10.87
N GLU A 359 5.91 -4.19 -10.57
CA GLU A 359 4.71 -4.33 -11.40
C GLU A 359 3.90 -3.01 -11.47
N SER A 360 3.81 -2.25 -10.38
CA SER A 360 3.13 -0.94 -10.37
C SER A 360 3.87 0.12 -11.16
N THR A 361 5.21 0.12 -11.12
CA THR A 361 6.02 1.03 -11.93
C THR A 361 5.79 0.76 -13.42
N GLU A 362 5.73 -0.51 -13.83
CA GLU A 362 5.39 -0.89 -15.21
C GLU A 362 3.97 -0.44 -15.59
N HIS A 363 2.97 -0.68 -14.73
CA HIS A 363 1.59 -0.24 -14.96
C HIS A 363 1.45 1.28 -15.03
N LEU A 364 2.14 2.04 -14.17
CA LEU A 364 2.14 3.49 -14.21
C LEU A 364 2.76 4.04 -15.50
N ASN A 365 3.80 3.40 -16.03
CA ASN A 365 4.36 3.76 -17.32
C ASN A 365 3.35 3.52 -18.46
N LEU A 366 2.68 2.37 -18.47
CA LEU A 366 1.61 2.09 -19.43
C LEU A 366 0.47 3.12 -19.35
N LEU A 367 0.04 3.44 -18.13
CA LEU A 367 -0.97 4.45 -17.88
C LEU A 367 -0.51 5.85 -18.32
N HIS A 368 0.79 6.16 -18.22
CA HIS A 368 1.35 7.41 -18.75
C HIS A 368 1.30 7.45 -20.28
N ASP A 369 1.61 6.33 -20.96
CA ASP A 369 1.49 6.24 -22.42
C ASP A 369 0.05 6.51 -22.89
N HIS A 370 -0.96 6.03 -22.15
CA HIS A 370 -2.36 6.37 -22.45
C HIS A 370 -2.67 7.86 -22.28
N LEU A 371 -2.08 8.51 -21.27
CA LEU A 371 -2.23 9.96 -21.12
C LEU A 371 -1.63 10.73 -22.29
N VAL A 372 -0.54 10.24 -22.88
CA VAL A 372 0.05 10.83 -24.10
C VAL A 372 -0.92 10.67 -25.27
N ALA A 373 -1.56 9.51 -25.41
CA ALA A 373 -2.57 9.29 -26.46
C ALA A 373 -3.79 10.25 -26.33
N ILE A 374 -4.27 10.51 -25.10
CA ILE A 374 -5.33 11.49 -24.83
C ILE A 374 -4.88 12.90 -25.22
N GLU A 375 -3.64 13.27 -24.87
CA GLU A 375 -3.05 14.56 -25.22
C GLU A 375 -2.91 14.75 -26.74
N ASP A 376 -2.50 13.71 -27.46
CA ASP A 376 -2.42 13.69 -28.92
C ASP A 376 -3.80 13.85 -29.58
N LEU A 377 -4.84 13.23 -29.01
CA LEU A 377 -6.23 13.42 -29.46
C LEU A 377 -6.68 14.87 -29.27
N HIS A 378 -6.43 15.45 -28.10
CA HIS A 378 -6.72 16.85 -27.83
C HIS A 378 -6.02 17.78 -28.85
N HIS A 379 -4.72 17.55 -29.11
CA HIS A 379 -3.98 18.33 -30.10
C HIS A 379 -4.54 18.16 -31.53
N ARG A 380 -4.90 16.93 -31.91
CA ARG A 380 -5.50 16.62 -33.21
C ARG A 380 -6.83 17.33 -33.40
N TYR A 381 -7.70 17.32 -32.39
CA TYR A 381 -9.01 17.99 -32.46
C TYR A 381 -8.90 19.51 -32.42
N THR A 382 -7.94 20.06 -31.68
CA THR A 382 -7.61 21.49 -31.72
C THR A 382 -7.15 21.91 -33.13
N SER A 383 -6.27 21.10 -33.75
CA SER A 383 -5.79 21.34 -35.11
C SER A 383 -6.90 21.16 -36.15
N TYR A 384 -7.83 20.23 -35.93
CA TYR A 384 -9.00 20.01 -36.77
C TYR A 384 -9.93 21.23 -36.75
N GLU A 385 -10.25 21.73 -35.55
CA GLU A 385 -11.04 22.95 -35.37
C GLU A 385 -10.40 24.14 -36.10
N TYR A 386 -9.11 24.38 -35.86
CA TYR A 386 -8.35 25.45 -36.51
C TYR A 386 -8.37 25.33 -38.03
N SER A 387 -8.12 24.13 -38.56
CA SER A 387 -8.11 23.87 -40.01
C SER A 387 -9.47 24.09 -40.64
N PHE A 388 -10.57 23.75 -39.93
CA PHE A 388 -11.92 24.04 -40.39
C PHE A 388 -12.19 25.54 -40.47
N ASN A 389 -11.78 26.32 -39.48
CA ASN A 389 -11.89 27.77 -39.53
C ASN A 389 -11.10 28.39 -40.71
N MET A 390 -9.88 27.90 -40.95
CA MET A 390 -9.09 28.31 -42.11
C MET A 390 -9.76 27.95 -43.45
N LEU A 391 -10.41 26.79 -43.53
CA LEU A 391 -11.20 26.39 -44.70
C LEU A 391 -12.36 27.37 -44.95
N LEU A 392 -13.07 27.80 -43.92
CA LEU A 392 -14.15 28.78 -44.04
C LEU A 392 -13.64 30.12 -44.59
N LEU A 393 -12.50 30.61 -44.08
CA LEU A 393 -11.87 31.85 -44.56
C LEU A 393 -11.40 31.73 -46.01
N GLU A 394 -10.81 30.59 -46.38
CA GLU A 394 -10.35 30.34 -47.74
C GLU A 394 -11.52 30.27 -48.73
N LEU A 395 -12.62 29.60 -48.37
CA LEU A 395 -13.82 29.59 -49.21
C LEU A 395 -14.40 30.99 -49.38
N ALA A 396 -14.41 31.82 -48.33
CA ALA A 396 -14.84 33.21 -48.44
C ALA A 396 -13.93 34.04 -49.36
N ARG A 397 -12.61 33.82 -49.30
CA ARG A 397 -11.65 34.45 -50.21
C ARG A 397 -11.94 34.07 -51.66
N ARG A 398 -12.22 32.80 -51.94
CA ARG A 398 -12.58 32.31 -53.29
C ARG A 398 -13.90 32.88 -53.77
N HIS A 399 -14.91 32.97 -52.89
CA HIS A 399 -16.18 33.65 -53.21
C HIS A 399 -15.95 35.10 -53.65
N ARG A 400 -15.17 35.87 -52.88
CA ARG A 400 -14.85 37.26 -53.24
C ARG A 400 -14.08 37.36 -54.55
N TYR A 401 -13.07 36.51 -54.75
CA TYR A 401 -12.33 36.49 -56.00
C TYR A 401 -13.25 36.18 -57.19
N ARG A 402 -14.13 35.19 -57.05
CA ARG A 402 -15.13 34.85 -58.07
C ARG A 402 -16.08 36.01 -58.32
N GLU A 403 -16.62 36.64 -57.29
CA GLU A 403 -17.49 37.83 -57.43
C GLU A 403 -16.76 39.01 -58.09
N ASP A 404 -15.50 39.27 -57.73
CA ASP A 404 -14.68 40.33 -58.32
C ASP A 404 -14.33 40.02 -59.78
N ALA A 405 -13.97 38.78 -60.08
CA ALA A 405 -13.69 38.29 -61.43
C ALA A 405 -14.96 38.29 -62.29
N GLU A 406 -16.09 37.86 -61.73
CA GLU A 406 -17.41 37.95 -62.35
C GLU A 406 -17.85 39.40 -62.49
N HIS A 407 -17.54 40.32 -61.58
CA HIS A 407 -17.86 41.75 -61.73
C HIS A 407 -16.96 42.42 -62.80
N LEU A 408 -15.71 41.99 -62.91
CA LEU A 408 -14.80 42.43 -63.97
C LEU A 408 -15.24 41.88 -65.35
N ALA A 409 -15.66 40.62 -65.39
CA ALA A 409 -16.13 39.93 -66.59
C ALA A 409 -17.58 40.32 -66.96
N SER A 410 -18.45 40.57 -65.98
CA SER A 410 -19.88 40.79 -66.15
C SER A 410 -20.27 42.26 -66.02
N HIS A 411 -21.25 42.60 -66.86
CA HIS A 411 -22.00 43.85 -66.92
C HIS A 411 -21.33 45.11 -67.46
N THR A 412 -20.12 45.52 -67.05
CA THR A 412 -19.60 46.84 -67.49
C THR A 412 -18.62 46.74 -68.66
N SER A 413 -17.73 45.74 -68.63
CA SER A 413 -16.67 45.59 -69.63
C SER A 413 -17.12 44.69 -70.77
N SER A 414 -17.60 43.47 -70.51
CA SER A 414 -18.01 42.54 -71.58
C SER A 414 -19.16 43.11 -72.43
N ARG A 415 -20.25 43.63 -71.83
CA ARG A 415 -21.34 44.26 -72.61
C ARG A 415 -20.87 45.46 -73.44
N ARG A 416 -19.97 46.29 -72.92
CA ARG A 416 -19.42 47.44 -73.65
C ARG A 416 -18.53 46.99 -74.80
N TRP A 417 -17.66 46.01 -74.59
CA TRP A 417 -16.82 45.45 -75.65
C TRP A 417 -17.64 44.69 -76.68
N THR A 418 -18.65 43.90 -76.28
CA THR A 418 -19.58 43.24 -77.22
C THR A 418 -20.38 44.27 -78.01
N ALA A 419 -20.84 45.37 -77.39
CA ALA A 419 -21.54 46.44 -78.10
C ALA A 419 -20.62 47.17 -79.11
N ILE A 420 -19.39 47.53 -78.72
CA ILE A 420 -18.40 48.14 -79.62
C ILE A 420 -18.06 47.18 -80.76
N LEU A 421 -17.84 45.90 -80.48
CA LEU A 421 -17.53 44.89 -81.50
C LEU A 421 -18.70 44.66 -82.47
N ILE A 422 -19.95 44.75 -82.00
CA ILE A 422 -21.14 44.69 -82.86
C ILE A 422 -21.26 45.95 -83.73
N ASP A 423 -21.00 47.14 -83.17
CA ASP A 423 -21.06 48.42 -83.88
C ASP A 423 -19.98 48.49 -84.98
N GLU A 424 -18.73 48.18 -84.63
CA GLU A 424 -17.59 48.09 -85.57
C GLU A 424 -17.80 46.98 -86.62
N HIS A 425 -18.39 45.84 -86.24
CA HIS A 425 -18.75 44.79 -87.20
C HIS A 425 -19.78 45.30 -88.21
N THR A 426 -20.75 46.07 -87.74
CA THR A 426 -21.80 46.65 -88.59
C THR A 426 -21.24 47.73 -89.50
N GLU A 427 -20.35 48.59 -88.99
CA GLU A 427 -19.65 49.61 -89.79
C GLU A 427 -18.77 48.98 -90.88
N GLU A 428 -17.93 48.00 -90.53
CA GLU A 428 -17.06 47.28 -91.49
C GLU A 428 -17.89 46.54 -92.56
N LEU A 429 -19.03 45.94 -92.16
CA LEU A 429 -19.96 45.31 -93.12
C LEU A 429 -20.50 46.36 -94.11
N GLN A 430 -20.91 47.53 -93.60
CA GLN A 430 -21.46 48.62 -94.41
C GLN A 430 -20.41 49.22 -95.36
N GLN A 431 -19.17 49.35 -94.92
CA GLN A 431 -18.06 49.81 -95.77
C GLN A 431 -17.74 48.80 -96.88
N ARG A 432 -17.72 47.49 -96.58
CA ARG A 432 -17.50 46.44 -97.59
C ARG A 432 -18.65 46.36 -98.60
N GLU A 433 -19.89 46.49 -98.15
CA GLU A 433 -21.05 46.55 -99.05
C GLU A 433 -21.01 47.80 -99.93
N GLY A 434 -20.64 48.97 -99.37
CA GLY A 434 -20.43 50.20 -100.13
C GLY A 434 -19.33 50.08 -101.18
N PHE A 435 -18.19 49.49 -100.82
CA PHE A 435 -17.09 49.20 -101.74
C PHE A 435 -17.54 48.25 -102.86
N LYS A 436 -18.25 47.18 -102.53
CA LYS A 436 -18.78 46.22 -103.50
C LYS A 436 -19.80 46.85 -104.44
N ALA A 437 -20.68 47.72 -103.95
CA ALA A 437 -21.63 48.46 -104.77
C ALA A 437 -20.96 49.45 -105.72
N ALA A 438 -19.91 50.14 -105.29
CA ALA A 438 -19.22 51.15 -106.09
C ALA A 438 -18.27 50.53 -107.15
N HIS A 439 -17.60 49.43 -106.82
CA HIS A 439 -16.49 48.90 -107.63
C HIS A 439 -16.66 47.44 -108.09
N GLY A 440 -17.61 46.69 -107.52
CA GLY A 440 -17.78 45.26 -107.78
C GLY A 440 -18.16 44.91 -109.23
N LEU A 441 -18.81 45.81 -109.96
CA LEU A 441 -19.13 45.61 -111.39
C LEU A 441 -17.89 45.62 -112.30
N TYR A 442 -16.77 46.17 -111.81
CA TYR A 442 -15.52 46.34 -112.56
C TYR A 442 -14.41 45.39 -112.10
N LEU A 443 -14.66 44.59 -111.06
CA LEU A 443 -13.72 43.65 -110.47
C LEU A 443 -14.21 42.22 -110.76
N PRO A 444 -13.50 41.45 -111.59
CA PRO A 444 -13.77 40.03 -111.76
C PRO A 444 -13.66 39.27 -110.43
N ASP A 445 -14.60 38.36 -110.17
CA ASP A 445 -14.74 37.66 -108.88
C ASP A 445 -13.50 36.83 -108.48
N ASP A 446 -12.63 36.51 -109.44
CA ASP A 446 -11.41 35.71 -109.29
C ASP A 446 -10.15 36.52 -108.91
N VAL A 447 -10.20 37.85 -108.95
CA VAL A 447 -9.06 38.72 -108.59
C VAL A 447 -8.73 38.66 -107.10
N CYS A 448 -9.74 38.52 -106.24
CA CYS A 448 -9.56 38.35 -104.80
C CYS A 448 -10.70 37.53 -104.20
N LEU A 449 -10.44 36.24 -103.95
CA LEU A 449 -11.41 35.28 -103.41
C LEU A 449 -11.97 35.66 -102.03
N PHE A 450 -11.29 36.56 -101.31
CA PHE A 450 -11.66 36.99 -99.95
C PHE A 450 -12.55 38.23 -99.92
N VAL A 451 -12.78 38.90 -101.06
CA VAL A 451 -13.56 40.15 -101.13
C VAL A 451 -15.05 39.94 -100.79
N GLN A 452 -15.52 38.69 -100.85
CA GLN A 452 -16.89 38.31 -100.51
C GLN A 452 -17.04 37.79 -99.07
N ASN A 453 -15.95 37.68 -98.30
CA ASN A 453 -16.01 37.15 -96.94
C ASN A 453 -16.64 38.17 -95.98
N ALA A 454 -17.60 37.69 -95.18
CA ALA A 454 -18.15 38.46 -94.07
C ALA A 454 -17.05 38.76 -93.03
N PRO A 455 -17.08 39.93 -92.37
CA PRO A 455 -16.15 40.25 -91.31
C PRO A 455 -16.31 39.27 -90.13
N THR A 456 -15.18 38.92 -89.53
CA THR A 456 -15.10 37.98 -88.40
C THR A 456 -15.91 38.49 -87.21
N ARG A 457 -16.75 37.63 -86.65
CA ARG A 457 -17.46 37.90 -85.39
C ARG A 457 -16.61 37.45 -84.21
N TRP A 458 -16.49 38.31 -83.22
CA TRP A 458 -15.75 38.05 -81.99
C TRP A 458 -16.71 37.95 -80.81
N THR A 459 -16.51 36.96 -79.93
CA THR A 459 -17.29 36.75 -78.69
C THR A 459 -16.33 36.60 -77.51
N ILE A 460 -16.67 37.17 -76.36
CA ILE A 460 -15.89 37.05 -75.13
C ILE A 460 -16.49 35.91 -74.29
N VAL A 461 -15.72 34.85 -74.07
CA VAL A 461 -16.07 33.70 -73.23
C VAL A 461 -14.91 33.42 -72.25
N PRO A 462 -15.16 32.74 -71.11
CA PRO A 462 -14.10 32.21 -70.25
C PRO A 462 -13.12 31.37 -71.09
N GLN A 463 -11.83 31.44 -70.73
CA GLN A 463 -10.79 30.71 -71.44
C GLN A 463 -11.07 29.20 -71.36
N ASP A 464 -10.91 28.49 -72.49
CA ASP A 464 -11.06 27.03 -72.62
C ASP A 464 -12.43 26.41 -72.26
N GLU A 465 -13.53 27.17 -72.31
CA GLU A 465 -14.88 26.69 -71.92
C GLU A 465 -14.93 26.12 -70.49
N GLU A 466 -14.02 26.55 -69.60
CA GLU A 466 -13.96 26.09 -68.21
C GLU A 466 -15.32 26.32 -67.50
N GLN A 467 -15.81 25.28 -66.83
CA GLN A 467 -17.03 25.37 -66.03
C GLN A 467 -16.81 26.36 -64.87
N VAL A 468 -17.76 27.28 -64.70
CA VAL A 468 -17.76 28.24 -63.57
C VAL A 468 -17.69 27.47 -62.25
N GLU A 469 -16.74 27.82 -61.39
CA GLU A 469 -16.55 27.20 -60.08
C GLU A 469 -17.84 27.31 -59.23
N VAL A 470 -18.41 26.16 -58.86
CA VAL A 470 -19.57 26.08 -57.96
C VAL A 470 -19.08 25.96 -56.53
N LEU A 471 -19.07 27.09 -55.82
CA LEU A 471 -18.73 27.15 -54.40
C LEU A 471 -19.98 27.06 -53.51
N PRO A 472 -19.96 26.28 -52.40
CA PRO A 472 -21.05 26.24 -51.42
C PRO A 472 -21.42 27.62 -50.88
N GLY A 473 -22.70 27.87 -50.60
CA GLY A 473 -23.12 29.12 -49.97
C GLY A 473 -22.59 29.23 -48.54
N LEU A 474 -21.91 30.34 -48.22
CA LEU A 474 -21.41 30.61 -46.87
C LEU A 474 -22.30 31.64 -46.18
N ASP A 475 -22.83 31.29 -45.01
CA ASP A 475 -23.57 32.24 -44.18
C ASP A 475 -22.58 33.18 -43.46
N SER A 476 -22.91 34.48 -43.41
CA SER A 476 -22.04 35.54 -42.89
C SER A 476 -21.67 35.39 -41.41
N ASP A 477 -22.49 34.69 -40.62
CA ASP A 477 -22.27 34.48 -39.20
C ASP A 477 -21.22 33.39 -38.91
N LEU A 478 -21.06 32.40 -39.80
CA LEU A 478 -19.98 31.43 -39.73
C LEU A 478 -18.62 32.10 -40.02
N LEU A 479 -18.60 33.04 -40.96
CA LEU A 479 -17.40 33.83 -41.27
C LEU A 479 -17.01 34.77 -40.13
N ASN A 480 -18.01 35.39 -39.48
CA ASN A 480 -17.73 36.24 -38.32
C ASN A 480 -17.14 35.45 -37.15
N LYS A 481 -17.58 34.20 -36.93
CA LYS A 481 -17.01 33.32 -35.91
C LYS A 481 -15.59 32.87 -36.27
N ALA A 482 -15.35 32.50 -37.52
CA ALA A 482 -14.01 32.10 -37.99
C ALA A 482 -12.99 33.25 -37.95
N CYS A 483 -13.42 34.52 -38.02
CA CYS A 483 -12.55 35.70 -37.89
C CYS A 483 -12.26 36.12 -36.44
N LEU A 484 -12.95 35.54 -35.44
CA LEU A 484 -12.82 35.91 -34.02
C LEU A 484 -11.87 35.00 -33.23
N LEU A 485 -11.47 33.87 -33.83
CA LEU A 485 -10.39 32.99 -33.39
C LEU A 485 -9.08 33.41 -34.06
#